data_AF-A0A7X9Q2L0-F1
#
_entry.id   AF-A0A7X9Q2L0-F1
#
_cell.length_a   1.000
_cell.length_b   1.000
_cell.length_c   1.000
_cell.angle_alpha   90.00
_cell.angle_beta   90.00
_cell.angle_gamma   90.00
#
_symmetry.space_group_name_H-M   'P 1'
#
loop_
_entity.id
_entity.type
_entity.pdbx_description
1 polymer ?
#
loop_
_entity_poly.entity_id
_entity_poly.type
_entity_poly.pdbx_seq_one_letter_code
_entity_poly.pdbx_strand_id
1 'polypeptide(L)'
;MDPVELAVVLAALAPPGIVTGARLITPDDLGGLRVEERAAVANAVPGRRHEFASGRTLLRELLGTSEAILVGPTRAPLLPPGVVGSLAHDELVVVAAVSRDPSVKSLGIDVEPTDPLAAEMARVILRDDEREMDAHLAFALKEAA
;
A
#
# COMPACT_ATOMS: atom_id res chain seq x y z
N MET A 1 11.48 -3.71 10.65
CA MET A 1 10.44 -2.78 11.17
C MET A 1 9.31 -3.61 11.74
N ASP A 2 8.80 -3.31 12.93
CA ASP A 2 7.64 -4.01 13.49
C ASP A 2 6.36 -3.49 12.80
N PRO A 3 5.53 -4.33 12.15
CA PRO A 3 4.30 -3.91 11.50
C PRO A 3 3.31 -3.22 12.46
N VAL A 4 3.33 -3.57 13.75
CA VAL A 4 2.47 -2.95 14.76
C VAL A 4 2.91 -1.52 15.01
N GLU A 5 4.22 -1.30 15.18
CA GLU A 5 4.79 0.03 15.34
C GLU A 5 4.53 0.90 14.11
N LEU A 6 4.73 0.34 12.90
CA LEU A 6 4.43 1.02 11.65
C LEU A 6 2.95 1.42 11.55
N ALA A 7 2.02 0.51 11.89
CA ALA A 7 0.59 0.81 11.88
C ALA A 7 0.23 1.95 12.86
N VAL A 8 0.86 1.99 14.04
CA VAL A 8 0.68 3.09 15.01
C VAL A 8 1.18 4.41 14.46
N VAL A 9 2.36 4.44 13.84
CA VAL A 9 2.93 5.66 13.22
C VAL A 9 2.05 6.14 12.07
N LEU A 10 1.61 5.25 11.18
CA LEU A 10 0.70 5.61 10.08
C LEU A 10 -0.60 6.20 10.59
N ALA A 11 -1.20 5.60 11.63
CA ALA A 11 -2.43 6.11 12.23
C ALA A 11 -2.24 7.49 12.88
N ALA A 12 -1.07 7.77 13.46
CA ALA A 12 -0.75 9.07 14.03
C ALA A 12 -0.53 10.16 12.96
N LEU A 13 -0.06 9.79 11.76
CA LEU A 13 0.12 10.68 10.62
C LEU A 13 -1.17 10.92 9.82
N ALA A 14 -2.13 9.99 9.90
CA ALA A 14 -3.35 10.03 9.11
C ALA A 14 -4.22 11.26 9.45
N PRO A 15 -4.61 12.07 8.46
CA PRO A 15 -5.62 13.11 8.64
C PRO A 15 -6.98 12.53 9.10
N PRO A 16 -7.85 13.35 9.74
CA PRO A 16 -9.18 12.90 10.13
C PRO A 16 -9.97 12.31 8.97
N GLY A 17 -10.67 11.20 9.22
CA GLY A 17 -11.47 10.50 8.21
C GLY A 17 -10.68 9.51 7.34
N ILE A 18 -9.37 9.35 7.57
CA ILE A 18 -8.53 8.35 6.90
C ILE A 18 -8.17 7.25 7.90
N VAL A 19 -8.36 6.00 7.49
CA VAL A 19 -7.96 4.82 8.27
C VAL A 19 -6.78 4.17 7.57
N THR A 20 -5.69 3.96 8.29
CA THR A 20 -4.47 3.33 7.78
C THR A 20 -4.20 2.00 8.47
N GLY A 21 -3.38 1.17 7.85
CA GLY A 21 -2.83 -0.03 8.49
C GLY A 21 -1.59 -0.54 7.78
N ALA A 22 -0.90 -1.45 8.46
CA ALA A 22 0.27 -2.15 7.95
C ALA A 22 0.16 -3.64 8.28
N ARG A 23 0.76 -4.49 7.44
CA ARG A 23 0.79 -5.95 7.64
C ARG A 23 2.07 -6.51 7.06
N LEU A 24 2.66 -7.52 7.73
CA LEU A 24 3.77 -8.28 7.15
C LEU A 24 3.30 -9.11 5.96
N ILE A 25 4.16 -9.20 4.95
CA ILE A 25 3.97 -10.11 3.83
C ILE A 25 4.25 -11.53 4.32
N THR A 26 3.25 -12.41 4.23
CA THR A 26 3.36 -13.79 4.69
C THR A 26 2.61 -14.77 3.78
N PRO A 27 3.15 -15.99 3.53
CA PRO A 27 2.41 -17.05 2.86
C PRO A 27 1.14 -17.50 3.60
N ASP A 28 1.04 -17.25 4.91
CA ASP A 28 -0.12 -17.68 5.72
C ASP A 28 -1.42 -17.02 5.26
N ASP A 29 -1.32 -15.84 4.65
CA ASP A 29 -2.47 -15.10 4.13
C ASP A 29 -3.08 -15.74 2.86
N LEU A 30 -2.36 -16.62 2.18
CA LEU A 30 -2.85 -17.29 0.97
C LEU A 30 -4.15 -18.06 1.23
N GLY A 31 -4.30 -18.64 2.41
CA GLY A 31 -5.51 -19.36 2.83
C GLY A 31 -6.74 -18.46 2.92
N GLY A 32 -6.54 -17.17 3.24
CA GLY A 32 -7.60 -16.17 3.43
C GLY A 32 -8.15 -15.55 2.14
N LEU A 33 -7.52 -15.81 0.99
CA LEU A 33 -8.00 -15.28 -0.29
C LEU A 33 -9.41 -15.78 -0.63
N ARG A 34 -10.15 -14.98 -1.40
CA ARG A 34 -11.43 -15.40 -2.00
C ARG A 34 -11.19 -16.14 -3.31
N VAL A 35 -12.21 -16.81 -3.82
CA VAL A 35 -12.07 -17.64 -5.03
C VAL A 35 -11.62 -16.78 -6.22
N GLU A 36 -12.23 -15.62 -6.36
CA GLU A 36 -11.96 -14.62 -7.39
C GLU A 36 -10.55 -14.02 -7.23
N GLU A 37 -10.14 -13.77 -5.99
CA GLU A 37 -8.81 -13.26 -5.67
C GLU A 37 -7.72 -14.30 -5.94
N ARG A 38 -7.97 -15.59 -5.62
CA ARG A 38 -7.06 -16.69 -5.96
C ARG A 38 -6.86 -16.81 -7.46
N ALA A 39 -7.93 -16.68 -8.24
CA ALA A 39 -7.85 -16.73 -9.69
C ALA A 39 -6.98 -15.58 -10.26
N ALA A 40 -7.06 -14.39 -9.66
CA ALA A 40 -6.29 -13.22 -10.10
C ALA A 40 -4.76 -13.40 -9.98
N VAL A 41 -4.29 -14.26 -9.07
CA VAL A 41 -2.86 -14.51 -8.84
C VAL A 41 -2.41 -15.94 -9.14
N ALA A 42 -3.25 -16.73 -9.83
CA ALA A 42 -2.97 -18.14 -10.09
C ALA A 42 -1.64 -18.38 -10.82
N ASN A 43 -1.27 -17.49 -11.74
CA ASN A 43 -0.04 -17.57 -12.54
C ASN A 43 1.10 -16.67 -12.01
N ALA A 44 0.91 -16.02 -10.86
CA ALA A 44 1.92 -15.14 -10.30
C ALA A 44 3.03 -15.92 -9.59
N VAL A 45 4.25 -15.38 -9.58
CA VAL A 45 5.36 -15.92 -8.80
C VAL A 45 5.03 -15.93 -7.29
N PRO A 46 5.65 -16.81 -6.48
CA PRO A 46 5.30 -16.96 -5.07
C PRO A 46 5.31 -15.65 -4.27
N GLY A 47 6.36 -14.83 -4.40
CA GLY A 47 6.45 -13.53 -3.70
C GLY A 47 5.24 -12.63 -3.99
N ARG A 48 4.89 -12.50 -5.28
CA ARG A 48 3.74 -11.72 -5.70
C ARG A 48 2.41 -12.25 -5.16
N ARG A 49 2.28 -13.58 -4.99
CA ARG A 49 1.08 -14.18 -4.38
C ARG A 49 0.98 -13.84 -2.90
N HIS A 50 2.10 -13.80 -2.18
CA HIS A 50 2.13 -13.43 -0.77
C HIS A 50 1.79 -11.94 -0.59
N GLU A 51 2.45 -11.04 -1.33
CA GLU A 51 2.16 -9.61 -1.34
C GLU A 51 0.67 -9.34 -1.58
N PHE A 52 0.13 -9.97 -2.63
CA PHE A 52 -1.27 -9.81 -2.98
C PHE A 52 -2.20 -10.31 -1.87
N ALA A 53 -1.91 -11.47 -1.29
CA ALA A 53 -2.74 -12.03 -0.23
C ALA A 53 -2.72 -11.17 1.03
N SER A 54 -1.55 -10.75 1.49
CA SER A 54 -1.41 -9.87 2.65
C SER A 54 -2.08 -8.51 2.40
N GLY A 55 -1.92 -7.92 1.21
CA GLY A 55 -2.57 -6.66 0.85
C GLY A 55 -4.10 -6.77 0.80
N ARG A 56 -4.64 -7.89 0.30
CA ARG A 56 -6.10 -8.15 0.29
C ARG A 56 -6.65 -8.38 1.68
N THR A 57 -5.90 -9.08 2.54
CA THR A 57 -6.28 -9.26 3.94
C THR A 57 -6.31 -7.91 4.67
N LEU A 58 -5.27 -7.09 4.53
CA LEU A 58 -5.21 -5.76 5.13
C LEU A 58 -6.38 -4.86 4.68
N LEU A 59 -6.65 -4.79 3.37
CA LEU A 59 -7.77 -3.99 2.88
C LEU A 59 -9.12 -4.47 3.42
N ARG A 60 -9.35 -5.79 3.52
CA ARG A 60 -10.59 -6.31 4.11
C ARG A 60 -10.73 -5.96 5.59
N GLU A 61 -9.63 -6.02 6.34
CA GLU A 61 -9.58 -5.62 7.75
C GLU A 61 -9.94 -4.14 7.91
N LEU A 62 -9.31 -3.24 7.13
CA LEU A 62 -9.59 -1.80 7.18
C LEU A 62 -11.02 -1.45 6.73
N LEU A 63 -11.55 -2.19 5.76
CA LEU A 63 -12.90 -1.96 5.25
C LEU A 63 -13.98 -2.64 6.10
N GLY A 64 -13.62 -3.55 7.01
CA GLY A 64 -14.56 -4.34 7.80
C GLY A 64 -15.45 -5.23 6.93
N THR A 65 -14.91 -5.77 5.83
CA THR A 65 -15.67 -6.57 4.87
C THR A 65 -15.14 -7.99 4.74
N SER A 66 -16.08 -8.91 4.52
CA SER A 66 -15.78 -10.27 4.09
C SER A 66 -15.89 -10.45 2.58
N GLU A 67 -16.07 -9.42 1.77
CA GLU A 67 -16.18 -9.61 0.32
C GLU A 67 -14.80 -9.69 -0.36
N ALA A 68 -14.77 -10.25 -1.56
CA ALA A 68 -13.58 -10.25 -2.40
C ALA A 68 -13.25 -8.83 -2.88
N ILE A 69 -11.97 -8.46 -2.85
CA ILE A 69 -11.48 -7.19 -3.40
C ILE A 69 -10.79 -7.50 -4.73
N LEU A 70 -11.50 -7.26 -5.82
CA LEU A 70 -11.06 -7.61 -7.16
C LEU A 70 -9.94 -6.71 -7.66
N VAL A 71 -9.30 -7.12 -8.76
CA VAL A 71 -8.29 -6.32 -9.46
C VAL A 71 -8.97 -5.50 -10.55
N GLY A 72 -8.79 -4.18 -10.51
CA GLY A 72 -9.32 -3.27 -11.51
C GLY A 72 -8.46 -3.21 -12.78
N PRO A 73 -8.91 -2.46 -13.80
CA PRO A 73 -8.22 -2.36 -15.09
C PRO A 73 -6.78 -1.81 -15.00
N THR A 74 -6.51 -0.94 -14.02
CA THR A 74 -5.19 -0.36 -13.74
C THR A 74 -4.38 -1.18 -12.74
N ARG A 75 -4.81 -2.41 -12.43
CA ARG A 75 -4.26 -3.28 -11.36
C ARG A 75 -4.54 -2.80 -9.92
N ALA A 76 -5.11 -1.61 -9.75
CA ALA A 76 -5.58 -1.11 -8.45
C ALA A 76 -6.70 -2.00 -7.88
N PRO A 77 -6.84 -2.12 -6.55
CA PRO A 77 -7.95 -2.83 -5.94
C PRO A 77 -9.29 -2.16 -6.27
N LEU A 78 -10.31 -2.95 -6.62
CA LEU A 78 -11.68 -2.48 -6.74
C LEU A 78 -12.31 -2.38 -5.36
N LEU A 79 -12.31 -1.17 -4.81
CA LEU A 79 -12.88 -0.88 -3.49
C LEU A 79 -14.42 -0.76 -3.56
N PRO A 80 -15.13 -0.96 -2.42
CA PRO A 80 -16.57 -0.77 -2.36
C PRO A 80 -17.00 0.63 -2.80
N PRO A 81 -18.24 0.81 -3.29
CA PRO A 81 -18.76 2.13 -3.65
C PRO A 81 -18.64 3.15 -2.51
N GLY A 82 -18.21 4.37 -2.85
CA GLY A 82 -18.01 5.45 -1.87
C GLY A 82 -16.73 5.33 -1.03
N VAL A 83 -15.86 4.37 -1.33
CA VAL A 83 -14.55 4.23 -0.70
C VAL A 83 -13.45 4.69 -1.67
N VAL A 84 -12.55 5.53 -1.18
CA VAL A 84 -11.25 5.78 -1.81
C VAL A 84 -10.15 5.11 -0.99
N GLY A 85 -9.05 4.73 -1.63
CA GLY A 85 -7.93 4.13 -0.92
C GLY A 85 -6.71 3.91 -1.80
N SER A 86 -5.60 3.67 -1.14
CA SER A 86 -4.32 3.32 -1.73
C SER A 86 -3.67 2.16 -0.97
N LEU A 87 -2.84 1.40 -1.66
CA LEU A 87 -2.14 0.21 -1.17
C LEU A 87 -0.75 0.20 -1.78
N ALA A 88 0.27 0.16 -0.95
CA ALA A 88 1.67 0.03 -1.33
C ALA A 88 2.31 -1.15 -0.59
N HIS A 89 3.46 -1.58 -1.06
CA HIS A 89 4.23 -2.62 -0.42
C HIS A 89 5.72 -2.48 -0.75
N ASP A 90 6.56 -2.96 0.16
CA ASP A 90 7.96 -3.25 -0.10
C ASP A 90 8.16 -4.78 -0.12
N GLU A 91 9.36 -5.26 0.23
CA GLU A 91 9.67 -6.68 0.34
C GLU A 91 9.12 -7.36 1.62
N LEU A 92 8.82 -6.58 2.66
CA LEU A 92 8.49 -7.06 4.00
C LEU A 92 7.06 -6.76 4.44
N VAL A 93 6.52 -5.61 4.05
CA VAL A 93 5.24 -5.07 4.51
C VAL A 93 4.36 -4.61 3.37
N VAL A 94 3.06 -4.70 3.60
CA VAL A 94 2.02 -3.98 2.85
C VAL A 94 1.47 -2.88 3.75
N VAL A 95 1.23 -1.69 3.18
CA VAL A 95 0.56 -0.58 3.86
C VAL A 95 -0.65 -0.14 3.05
N ALA A 96 -1.71 0.28 3.74
CA ALA A 96 -2.92 0.74 3.08
C ALA A 96 -3.51 1.95 3.81
N ALA A 97 -4.16 2.81 3.04
CA ALA A 97 -4.98 3.90 3.52
C ALA A 97 -6.36 3.84 2.83
N VAL A 98 -7.44 3.99 3.60
CA VAL A 98 -8.81 4.00 3.07
C VAL A 98 -9.62 5.13 3.71
N SER A 99 -10.59 5.66 2.97
CA SER A 99 -11.56 6.62 3.50
C SER A 99 -12.94 6.41 2.89
N ARG A 100 -13.98 6.66 3.69
CA ARG A 100 -15.39 6.76 3.28
C ARG A 100 -15.89 8.21 3.31
N ASP A 101 -15.04 9.16 3.66
CA ASP A 101 -15.41 10.56 3.73
C ASP A 101 -15.55 11.13 2.30
N PRO A 102 -16.73 11.61 1.89
CA PRO A 102 -16.95 12.12 0.54
C PRO A 102 -16.15 13.40 0.21
N SER A 103 -15.57 14.05 1.22
CA SER A 103 -14.65 15.19 1.04
C SER A 103 -13.27 14.74 0.54
N VAL A 104 -12.85 13.51 0.84
CA VAL A 104 -11.57 12.93 0.37
C VAL A 104 -11.75 12.46 -1.07
N LYS A 105 -11.02 13.10 -2.00
CA LYS A 105 -11.12 12.81 -3.45
C LYS A 105 -10.19 11.71 -3.92
N SER A 106 -9.01 11.63 -3.33
CA SER A 106 -8.00 10.62 -3.62
C SER A 106 -7.15 10.41 -2.37
N LEU A 107 -6.48 9.26 -2.32
CA LEU A 107 -5.48 8.92 -1.32
C LEU A 107 -4.29 8.32 -2.03
N GLY A 108 -3.10 8.62 -1.53
CA GLY A 108 -1.86 7.97 -1.90
C GLY A 108 -1.09 7.61 -0.63
N ILE A 109 -0.45 6.45 -0.66
CA ILE A 109 0.41 5.94 0.39
C ILE A 109 1.52 5.19 -0.31
N ASP A 110 2.73 5.30 0.23
CA ASP A 110 3.88 4.57 -0.26
C ASP A 110 4.75 4.11 0.92
N VAL A 111 5.51 3.05 0.72
CA VAL A 111 6.44 2.51 1.73
C VAL A 111 7.70 2.03 1.04
N GLU A 112 8.84 2.52 1.53
CA GLU A 112 10.16 2.20 0.98
C GLU A 112 11.16 1.90 2.11
N PRO A 113 12.13 1.00 1.88
CA PRO A 113 13.24 0.81 2.81
C PRO A 113 13.99 2.11 3.07
N THR A 114 14.50 2.29 4.29
CA THR A 114 15.32 3.45 4.66
C THR A 114 16.80 3.30 4.25
N ASP A 115 17.11 2.38 3.34
CA ASP A 115 18.47 2.16 2.84
C ASP A 115 18.94 3.38 2.04
N PRO A 116 20.25 3.63 1.82
CA PRO A 116 20.71 4.79 1.04
C PRO A 116 20.48 4.65 -0.47
N LEU A 117 20.12 5.76 -1.13
CA LEU A 117 19.76 5.71 -2.55
C LEU A 117 21.05 5.78 -3.33
N ALA A 118 21.17 5.01 -4.41
CA ALA A 118 22.31 5.16 -5.31
C ALA A 118 22.36 6.63 -5.82
N ALA A 119 23.53 7.26 -5.77
CA ALA A 119 23.69 8.68 -6.10
C ALA A 119 23.25 9.02 -7.54
N GLU A 120 23.33 8.04 -8.45
CA GLU A 120 22.80 8.14 -9.81
C GLU A 120 21.27 8.21 -9.85
N MET A 121 20.61 7.44 -9.00
CA MET A 121 19.15 7.39 -8.90
C MET A 121 18.60 8.69 -8.29
N ALA A 122 19.34 9.29 -7.34
CA ALA A 122 18.98 10.58 -6.76
C ALA A 122 18.92 11.69 -7.81
N ARG A 123 19.78 11.66 -8.84
CA ARG A 123 19.79 12.63 -9.95
C ARG A 123 18.59 12.48 -10.90
N VAL A 124 18.01 11.28 -10.97
CA VAL A 124 16.82 11.01 -11.77
C VAL A 124 15.57 11.43 -11.02
N ILE A 125 15.56 11.20 -9.71
CA ILE A 125 14.42 11.48 -8.85
C ILE A 125 14.30 12.96 -8.56
N LEU A 126 15.38 13.64 -8.17
CA LEU A 126 15.33 15.05 -7.75
C LEU A 126 15.24 16.00 -8.95
N ARG A 127 14.27 16.90 -8.91
CA ARG A 127 14.21 18.08 -9.76
C ARG A 127 15.19 19.14 -9.28
N ASP A 128 15.43 20.14 -10.12
CA ASP A 128 16.36 21.22 -9.83
C ASP A 128 15.99 22.03 -8.57
N ASP A 129 14.70 22.14 -8.26
CA ASP A 129 14.12 22.79 -7.08
C ASP A 129 14.07 21.88 -5.83
N GLU A 130 14.35 20.58 -5.98
CA GLU A 130 14.31 19.58 -4.91
C GLU A 130 15.72 19.13 -4.47
N ARG A 131 16.81 19.71 -5.00
CA ARG A 131 18.19 19.21 -4.79
C ARG A 131 18.64 19.13 -3.33
N GLU A 132 18.06 19.96 -2.46
CA GLU A 132 18.35 19.98 -1.02
C GLU A 132 17.45 19.01 -0.22
N MET A 133 16.45 18.40 -0.86
CA MET A 133 15.57 17.40 -0.25
C MET A 133 16.27 16.04 -0.22
N ASP A 134 15.98 15.26 0.83
CA ASP A 134 16.38 13.86 0.87
C ASP A 134 15.74 13.09 -0.31
N ALA A 135 16.57 12.42 -1.10
CA ALA A 135 16.12 11.77 -2.34
C ALA A 135 15.17 10.59 -2.10
N HIS A 136 15.26 9.93 -0.94
CA HIS A 136 14.34 8.87 -0.56
C HIS A 136 12.98 9.43 -0.22
N LEU A 137 12.94 10.48 0.59
CA LEU A 137 11.70 11.18 0.90
C LEU A 137 11.05 11.72 -0.38
N ALA A 138 11.85 12.29 -1.28
CA ALA A 138 11.38 12.77 -2.57
C ALA A 138 10.74 11.65 -3.41
N PHE A 139 11.34 10.46 -3.40
CA PHE A 139 10.85 9.29 -4.12
C PHE A 139 9.50 8.83 -3.57
N ALA A 140 9.43 8.55 -2.28
CA ALA A 140 8.21 8.08 -1.64
C ALA A 140 7.05 9.08 -1.77
N LEU A 141 7.35 10.39 -1.66
CA LEU A 141 6.34 11.44 -1.88
C LEU A 141 5.81 11.47 -3.31
N LYS A 142 6.61 11.10 -4.31
CA LYS A 142 6.21 11.08 -5.72
C LYS A 142 5.39 9.85 -6.07
N GLU A 143 5.74 8.69 -5.51
CA GLU A 143 4.95 7.46 -5.68
C GLU A 143 3.60 7.54 -4.94
N ALA A 144 3.54 8.35 -3.86
CA ALA A 144 2.30 8.64 -3.14
C ALA A 144 1.44 9.77 -3.77
N ALA A 145 1.87 10.44 -4.85
CA ALA A 145 1.20 11.61 -5.42
C ALA A 145 0.13 11.31 -6.49
#